data_AF-A0A4U8TBR3-F1
#
_entry.id   AF-A0A4U8TBR3-F1
#
_cell.length_a   1.000
_cell.length_b   1.000
_cell.length_c   1.000
_cell.angle_alpha   90.00
_cell.angle_beta   90.00
_cell.angle_gamma   90.00
#
_symmetry.space_group_name_H-M   'P 1'
#
loop_
_entity.id
_entity.type
_entity.pdbx_description
1 polymer ?
#
loop_
_entity_poly.entity_id
_entity_poly.type
_entity_poly.pdbx_seq_one_letter_code
_entity_poly.pdbx_strand_id
1 'polypeptide(L)'
;MKKFLNFIILSSVALLFNGCISGWGWLVPYNLQPSYHEFKEMCKLNELPLQERYTKAMEFLNNDTSKLHTYKFMNKTEGSFPVFDFSDRLRMSIYVTFKDNKPKEFVLDNVDEIEFWVKWKSYRAILERESVASYNFMWNKENIKVCGDVF
;
A
#
# COMPACT_ATOMS: atom_id res chain seq x y z
N MET A 1 -6.28 -34.67 32.91
CA MET A 1 -5.88 -33.24 32.93
C MET A 1 -4.89 -32.83 31.83
N LYS A 2 -3.93 -33.68 31.41
CA LYS A 2 -2.96 -33.35 30.33
C LYS A 2 -3.59 -32.93 28.98
N LYS A 3 -4.68 -33.59 28.56
CA LYS A 3 -5.39 -33.26 27.30
C LYS A 3 -6.06 -31.89 27.31
N PHE A 4 -6.59 -31.47 28.45
CA PHE A 4 -7.23 -30.16 28.63
C PHE A 4 -6.20 -29.03 28.64
N LEU A 5 -5.06 -29.26 29.29
CA LEU A 5 -3.94 -28.32 29.31
C LEU A 5 -3.39 -28.06 27.90
N ASN A 6 -3.21 -29.12 27.10
CA ASN A 6 -2.78 -28.99 25.70
C ASN A 6 -3.79 -28.21 24.84
N PHE A 7 -5.09 -28.36 25.10
CA PHE A 7 -6.14 -27.63 24.38
C PHE A 7 -6.16 -26.14 24.72
N ILE A 8 -5.94 -25.80 26.00
CA ILE A 8 -5.80 -24.41 26.47
C ILE A 8 -4.52 -23.78 25.92
N ILE A 9 -3.41 -24.53 25.86
CA ILE A 9 -2.15 -24.05 25.27
C ILE A 9 -2.31 -23.82 23.75
N LEU A 10 -2.97 -24.75 23.03
CA LEU A 10 -3.23 -24.55 21.59
C LEU A 10 -4.16 -23.37 21.33
N SER A 11 -5.22 -23.19 22.13
CA SER A 11 -6.16 -22.08 21.94
C SER A 11 -5.52 -20.75 22.32
N SER A 12 -4.65 -20.70 23.33
CA SER A 12 -3.92 -19.48 23.68
C SER A 12 -2.86 -19.11 22.65
N VAL A 13 -2.15 -20.08 22.05
CA VAL A 13 -1.28 -19.82 20.89
C VAL A 13 -2.11 -19.32 19.70
N ALA A 14 -3.25 -19.95 19.39
CA ALA A 14 -4.15 -19.50 18.33
C ALA A 14 -4.73 -18.10 18.60
N LEU A 15 -5.03 -17.74 19.85
CA LEU A 15 -5.51 -16.41 20.25
C LEU A 15 -4.40 -15.34 20.27
N LEU A 16 -3.16 -15.73 20.55
CA LEU A 16 -1.99 -14.85 20.41
C LEU A 16 -1.68 -14.53 18.93
N PHE A 17 -2.09 -15.42 18.01
CA PHE A 17 -1.95 -15.21 16.57
C PHE A 17 -3.19 -14.64 15.87
N ASN A 18 -4.40 -14.83 16.41
CA ASN A 18 -5.66 -14.40 15.78
C ASN A 18 -6.51 -13.39 16.58
N GLY A 19 -6.20 -13.10 17.85
CA GLY A 19 -7.26 -12.73 18.78
C GLY A 19 -7.22 -11.38 19.48
N CYS A 20 -6.07 -10.77 19.78
CA CYS A 20 -6.06 -9.64 20.72
C CYS A 20 -5.12 -8.51 20.30
N ILE A 21 -5.75 -7.34 20.08
CA ILE A 21 -5.17 -6.00 19.87
C ILE A 21 -4.90 -5.64 18.38
N SER A 22 -5.98 -5.40 17.64
CA SER A 22 -6.08 -4.36 16.58
C SER A 22 -4.91 -4.19 15.59
N GLY A 23 -4.31 -5.26 15.06
CA GLY A 23 -3.34 -5.13 13.99
C GLY A 23 -2.71 -6.44 13.57
N TRP A 24 -3.07 -6.93 12.38
CA TRP A 24 -2.48 -8.08 11.70
C TRP A 24 -1.02 -7.81 11.23
N GLY A 25 -0.11 -7.39 12.12
CA GLY A 25 1.15 -6.73 11.71
C GLY A 25 2.46 -7.32 12.22
N TRP A 26 2.49 -7.92 13.41
CA TRP A 26 3.76 -8.04 14.15
C TRP A 26 4.73 -9.13 13.66
N LEU A 27 4.31 -10.39 13.67
CA LEU A 27 5.13 -11.55 13.25
C LEU A 27 4.61 -12.23 11.98
N VAL A 28 3.49 -11.74 11.45
CA VAL A 28 2.85 -12.31 10.27
C VAL A 28 3.71 -11.98 9.03
N PRO A 29 4.17 -12.99 8.27
CA PRO A 29 4.82 -12.77 6.98
C PRO A 29 3.98 -11.85 6.09
N TYR A 30 4.61 -11.03 5.26
CA TYR A 30 3.90 -10.08 4.41
C TYR A 30 2.82 -10.76 3.56
N ASN A 31 3.13 -11.93 2.99
CA ASN A 31 2.22 -12.75 2.19
C ASN A 31 0.95 -13.23 2.92
N LEU A 32 0.81 -13.02 4.23
CA LEU A 32 -0.41 -13.34 4.97
C LEU A 32 -1.17 -12.08 5.41
N GLN A 33 -0.68 -10.87 5.09
CA GLN A 33 -1.34 -9.61 5.42
C GLN A 33 -2.20 -9.14 4.23
N PRO A 34 -3.52 -8.97 4.37
CA PRO A 34 -4.40 -8.53 3.27
C PRO A 34 -3.94 -7.22 2.61
N SER A 35 -3.60 -6.21 3.41
CA SER A 35 -3.08 -4.92 2.90
C SER A 35 -1.79 -5.02 2.09
N TYR A 36 -0.98 -6.08 2.29
CA TYR A 36 0.21 -6.32 1.47
C TYR A 36 -0.14 -6.90 0.10
N HIS A 37 -1.17 -7.75 0.02
CA HIS A 37 -1.67 -8.24 -1.27
C HIS A 37 -2.30 -7.11 -2.07
N GLU A 38 -3.10 -6.25 -1.45
CA GLU A 38 -3.63 -5.04 -2.10
C GLU A 38 -2.51 -4.14 -2.61
N PHE A 39 -1.49 -3.90 -1.79
CA PHE A 39 -0.29 -3.18 -2.20
C PHE A 39 0.39 -3.80 -3.43
N LYS A 40 0.59 -5.13 -3.44
CA LYS A 40 1.19 -5.84 -4.58
C LYS A 40 0.35 -5.73 -5.85
N GLU A 41 -0.97 -5.87 -5.74
CA GLU A 41 -1.86 -5.75 -6.90
C GLU A 41 -1.87 -4.32 -7.45
N MET A 42 -1.86 -3.30 -6.60
CA MET A 42 -1.73 -1.91 -7.05
C MET A 42 -0.37 -1.65 -7.74
N CYS A 43 0.72 -2.25 -7.26
CA CYS A 43 2.03 -2.09 -7.89
C CYS A 43 2.09 -2.68 -9.31
N LYS A 44 1.33 -3.74 -9.59
CA LYS A 44 1.24 -4.34 -10.94
C LYS A 44 0.53 -3.43 -11.94
N LEU A 45 -0.16 -2.37 -11.53
CA LEU A 45 -0.79 -1.42 -12.45
C LEU A 45 0.22 -0.81 -13.43
N ASN A 46 1.46 -0.55 -12.96
CA ASN A 46 2.52 0.01 -13.80
C ASN A 46 3.09 -0.98 -14.84
N GLU A 47 2.70 -2.25 -14.79
CA GLU A 47 3.11 -3.27 -15.77
C GLU A 47 2.09 -3.40 -16.92
N LEU A 48 0.90 -2.83 -16.77
CA LEU A 48 -0.21 -2.98 -17.71
C LEU A 48 -0.21 -1.88 -18.80
N PRO A 49 -0.77 -2.15 -19.99
CA PRO A 49 -1.02 -1.13 -21.00
C PRO A 49 -1.86 0.03 -20.45
N LEU A 50 -1.71 1.23 -21.01
CA LEU A 50 -2.32 2.47 -20.50
C LEU A 50 -3.84 2.36 -20.24
N GLN A 51 -4.60 1.85 -21.22
CA GLN A 51 -6.05 1.72 -21.08
C GLN A 51 -6.43 0.76 -19.94
N GLU A 52 -5.75 -0.39 -19.86
CA GLU A 52 -6.01 -1.40 -18.85
C GLU A 52 -5.60 -0.93 -17.46
N ARG A 53 -4.43 -0.27 -17.33
CA ARG A 53 -3.99 0.28 -16.03
C ARG A 53 -4.96 1.33 -15.51
N TYR A 54 -5.48 2.19 -16.39
CA TYR A 54 -6.45 3.20 -16.01
C TYR A 54 -7.76 2.56 -15.53
N THR A 55 -8.31 1.60 -16.28
CA THR A 55 -9.55 0.91 -15.89
C THR A 55 -9.41 0.22 -14.54
N LYS A 56 -8.33 -0.54 -14.31
CA LYS A 56 -8.11 -1.20 -13.01
C LYS A 56 -7.87 -0.22 -11.87
N ALA A 57 -7.17 0.90 -12.11
CA ALA A 57 -7.01 1.94 -11.11
C ALA A 57 -8.36 2.56 -10.71
N MET A 58 -9.29 2.74 -11.66
CA MET A 58 -10.64 3.22 -11.36
C MET A 58 -11.45 2.22 -10.53
N GLU A 59 -11.27 0.92 -10.74
CA GLU A 59 -11.89 -0.12 -9.90
C GLU A 59 -11.45 0.02 -8.42
N PHE A 60 -10.16 0.22 -8.16
CA PHE A 60 -9.66 0.49 -6.81
C PHE A 60 -10.29 1.75 -6.20
N LEU A 61 -10.48 2.79 -7.01
CA LEU A 61 -11.11 4.04 -6.58
C LEU A 61 -12.64 3.96 -6.44
N ASN A 62 -13.23 2.77 -6.54
CA ASN A 62 -14.67 2.51 -6.54
C ASN A 62 -15.41 3.26 -7.66
N ASN A 63 -14.76 3.45 -8.81
CA ASN A 63 -15.27 4.20 -9.95
C ASN A 63 -15.72 5.64 -9.60
N ASP A 64 -15.13 6.22 -8.55
CA ASP A 64 -15.45 7.58 -8.12
C ASP A 64 -14.73 8.60 -9.03
N THR A 65 -15.41 8.96 -10.10
CA THR A 65 -14.94 9.92 -11.11
C THR A 65 -14.83 11.35 -10.59
N SER A 66 -15.46 11.68 -9.44
CA SER A 66 -15.36 13.03 -8.85
C SER A 66 -13.93 13.38 -8.45
N LYS A 67 -13.15 12.35 -8.08
CA LYS A 67 -11.72 12.46 -7.75
C LYS A 67 -10.88 12.89 -8.96
N LEU A 68 -11.35 12.65 -10.18
CA LEU A 68 -10.61 12.99 -11.39
C LEU A 68 -10.58 14.49 -11.68
N HIS A 69 -11.60 15.24 -11.25
CA HIS A 69 -11.67 16.69 -11.44
C HIS A 69 -10.71 17.47 -10.53
N THR A 70 -10.06 16.79 -9.59
CA THR A 70 -9.19 17.41 -8.59
C THR A 70 -7.70 17.35 -8.95
N TYR A 71 -7.37 16.92 -10.16
CA TYR A 71 -6.00 16.87 -10.64
C TYR A 71 -5.38 18.26 -10.71
N LYS A 72 -4.09 18.35 -10.43
CA LYS A 72 -3.31 19.59 -10.44
C LYS A 72 -2.21 19.50 -11.47
N PHE A 73 -2.07 20.55 -12.27
CA PHE A 73 -0.89 20.73 -13.11
C PHE A 73 0.34 20.94 -12.25
N MET A 74 1.38 20.15 -12.52
CA MET A 74 2.71 20.35 -11.97
C MET A 74 3.54 21.19 -12.94
N ASN A 75 3.42 20.93 -14.25
CA ASN A 75 4.03 21.71 -15.30
C ASN A 75 3.17 21.69 -16.58
N LYS A 76 3.75 22.03 -17.74
CA LYS A 76 3.04 22.10 -19.03
C LYS A 76 2.51 20.75 -19.53
N THR A 77 3.17 19.67 -19.19
CA THR A 77 2.89 18.31 -19.69
C THR A 77 2.63 17.33 -18.57
N GLU A 78 2.80 17.71 -17.30
CA GLU A 78 2.63 16.82 -16.16
C GLU A 78 1.57 17.32 -15.19
N GLY A 79 0.83 16.38 -14.61
CA GLY A 79 -0.08 16.61 -13.51
C GLY A 79 -0.10 15.46 -12.51
N SER A 80 -0.73 15.72 -11.37
CA SER A 80 -0.93 14.74 -10.32
C SER A 80 -2.35 14.82 -9.78
N PHE A 81 -2.93 13.66 -9.47
CA PHE A 81 -4.14 13.60 -8.66
C PHE A 81 -3.81 13.76 -7.17
N PRO A 82 -4.81 14.05 -6.30
CA PRO A 82 -4.61 13.95 -4.87
C PRO A 82 -4.12 12.57 -4.47
N VAL A 83 -3.48 12.50 -3.31
CA VAL A 83 -3.07 11.22 -2.76
C VAL A 83 -4.31 10.49 -2.24
N PHE A 84 -4.45 9.23 -2.64
CA PHE A 84 -5.54 8.36 -2.23
C PHE A 84 -5.09 7.48 -1.08
N ASP A 85 -5.68 7.67 0.09
CA ASP A 85 -5.45 6.81 1.25
C ASP A 85 -6.54 5.72 1.26
N PHE A 86 -6.14 4.46 1.09
CA PHE A 86 -7.04 3.28 1.09
C PHE A 86 -7.16 2.67 2.49
N SER A 87 -6.13 2.86 3.31
CA SER A 87 -6.12 2.53 4.74
C SER A 87 -5.07 3.39 5.43
N ASP A 88 -4.90 3.22 6.75
CA ASP A 88 -3.81 3.84 7.51
C ASP A 88 -2.41 3.39 7.03
N ARG A 89 -2.36 2.25 6.31
CA ARG A 89 -1.14 1.61 5.81
C ARG A 89 -0.92 1.78 4.32
N LEU A 90 -1.97 1.92 3.52
CA LEU A 90 -1.88 1.88 2.06
C LEU A 90 -2.29 3.22 1.45
N ARG A 91 -1.41 3.81 0.64
CA ARG A 91 -1.72 4.99 -0.15
C ARG A 91 -1.20 4.89 -1.58
N MET A 92 -1.83 5.62 -2.47
CA MET A 92 -1.44 5.74 -3.88
C MET A 92 -1.39 7.20 -4.30
N SER A 93 -0.30 7.60 -4.94
CA SER A 93 -0.25 8.82 -5.75
C SER A 93 -0.34 8.44 -7.22
N ILE A 94 -1.01 9.27 -8.02
CA ILE A 94 -1.17 9.06 -9.45
C ILE A 94 -0.56 10.26 -10.16
N TYR A 95 0.41 10.00 -11.03
CA TYR A 95 1.06 10.99 -11.89
C TYR A 95 0.67 10.75 -13.34
N VAL A 96 0.52 11.83 -14.09
CA VAL A 96 0.07 11.79 -15.48
C VAL A 96 0.99 12.66 -16.31
N THR A 97 1.44 12.11 -17.43
CA THR A 97 2.12 12.85 -18.49
C THR A 97 1.18 12.95 -19.69
N PHE A 98 0.99 14.16 -20.19
CA PHE A 98 0.11 14.47 -21.31
C PHE A 98 0.91 14.59 -22.62
N LYS A 99 0.28 14.22 -23.74
CA LYS A 99 0.84 14.38 -25.09
C LYS A 99 0.93 15.86 -25.46
N ASP A 100 -0.10 16.62 -25.10
CA ASP A 100 -0.15 18.06 -25.34
C ASP A 100 0.55 18.88 -24.25
N ASN A 101 1.18 19.98 -24.67
CA ASN A 101 1.91 20.90 -23.77
C ASN A 101 1.02 21.96 -23.07
N LYS A 102 -0.31 21.87 -23.23
CA LYS A 102 -1.32 22.73 -22.58
C LYS A 102 -2.65 21.99 -22.38
N PRO A 103 -2.70 20.92 -21.58
CA PRO A 103 -3.97 20.26 -21.29
C PRO A 103 -4.88 21.25 -20.56
N LYS A 104 -6.18 21.26 -20.88
CA LYS A 104 -7.18 22.05 -20.15
C LYS A 104 -7.93 21.22 -19.13
N GLU A 105 -8.01 19.92 -19.38
CA GLU A 105 -8.73 18.92 -18.59
C GLU A 105 -8.03 17.56 -18.75
N PHE A 106 -8.25 16.68 -17.78
CA PHE A 106 -7.80 15.29 -17.88
C PHE A 106 -8.70 14.55 -18.87
N VAL A 107 -8.13 14.15 -20.00
CA VAL A 107 -8.77 13.33 -21.03
C VAL A 107 -7.82 12.18 -21.34
N LEU A 108 -8.26 10.94 -21.11
CA LEU A 108 -7.42 9.75 -21.25
C LEU A 108 -6.75 9.65 -22.63
N ASP A 109 -7.43 10.05 -23.70
CA ASP A 109 -6.89 10.04 -25.06
C ASP A 109 -5.66 10.96 -25.23
N ASN A 110 -5.59 12.04 -24.43
CA ASN A 110 -4.46 12.98 -24.39
C ASN A 110 -3.37 12.58 -23.39
N VAL A 111 -3.50 11.42 -22.74
CA VAL A 111 -2.49 10.92 -21.82
C VAL A 111 -1.46 10.11 -22.58
N ASP A 112 -0.19 10.43 -22.36
CA ASP A 112 0.96 9.67 -22.85
C ASP A 112 1.31 8.55 -21.85
N GLU A 113 1.35 8.90 -20.57
CA GLU A 113 1.70 7.98 -19.49
C GLU A 113 0.91 8.26 -18.20
N ILE A 114 0.59 7.18 -17.47
CA ILE A 114 0.07 7.25 -16.08
C ILE A 114 0.95 6.38 -15.21
N GLU A 115 1.49 6.95 -14.15
CA GLU A 115 2.31 6.22 -13.18
C GLU A 115 1.65 6.19 -11.79
N PHE A 116 1.62 5.00 -11.20
CA PHE A 116 1.07 4.76 -9.87
C PHE A 116 2.20 4.59 -8.85
N TRP A 117 2.27 5.50 -7.89
CA TRP A 117 3.23 5.46 -6.80
C TRP A 117 2.53 4.97 -5.54
N VAL A 118 2.67 3.67 -5.27
CA VAL A 118 2.01 3.01 -4.14
C VAL A 118 2.97 2.92 -2.96
N LYS A 119 2.51 3.29 -1.76
CA LYS A 119 3.25 3.15 -0.51
C LYS A 119 2.47 2.29 0.47
N TRP A 120 3.18 1.36 1.11
CA TRP A 120 2.63 0.49 2.14
C TRP A 120 3.44 0.55 3.43
N LYS A 121 2.79 0.87 4.56
CA LYS A 121 3.42 0.84 5.88
C LYS A 121 3.44 -0.59 6.39
N SER A 122 4.63 -1.16 6.44
CA SER A 122 4.84 -2.56 6.86
C SER A 122 4.66 -2.79 8.35
N TYR A 123 4.71 -1.73 9.17
CA TYR A 123 4.58 -1.77 10.64
C TYR A 123 5.38 -2.91 11.27
N ARG A 124 6.71 -2.86 11.13
CA ARG A 124 7.59 -3.91 11.63
C ARG A 124 8.16 -3.53 12.99
N ALA A 125 8.26 -4.54 13.84
CA ALA A 125 9.17 -4.48 14.96
C ALA A 125 10.61 -4.55 14.46
N ILE A 126 11.47 -3.71 14.99
CA ILE A 126 12.91 -3.77 14.79
C ILE A 126 13.58 -4.00 16.14
N LEU A 127 14.62 -4.82 16.11
CA LEU A 127 15.49 -5.02 17.25
C LEU A 127 16.75 -4.19 17.00
N GLU A 128 16.86 -3.04 17.66
CA GLU A 128 18.05 -2.20 17.60
C GLU A 128 19.02 -2.61 18.69
N ARG A 129 20.31 -2.68 18.37
CA ARG A 129 21.34 -2.96 19.36
C ARG A 129 21.73 -1.66 20.04
N GLU A 130 21.46 -1.55 21.33
CA GLU A 130 21.88 -0.39 22.13
C GLU A 130 23.31 -0.55 22.67
N SER A 131 23.71 -1.79 23.00
CA SER A 131 25.08 -2.09 23.45
C SER A 131 25.46 -3.54 23.13
N VAL A 132 26.67 -3.96 23.51
CA VAL A 132 27.16 -5.34 23.29
C VAL A 132 26.24 -6.39 23.94
N ALA A 133 25.53 -6.04 25.02
CA ALA A 133 24.64 -6.95 25.76
C ALA A 133 23.19 -6.43 25.89
N SER A 134 22.81 -5.34 25.23
CA SER A 134 21.44 -4.81 25.28
C SER A 134 20.85 -4.56 23.90
N TYR A 135 19.57 -4.93 23.78
CA TYR A 135 18.76 -4.71 22.59
C TYR A 135 17.50 -3.96 23.00
N ASN A 136 17.09 -3.03 22.15
CA ASN A 136 15.84 -2.33 22.28
C ASN A 136 14.88 -2.81 21.19
N PHE A 137 13.66 -3.12 21.62
CA PHE A 137 12.60 -3.53 20.73
C PHE A 137 11.74 -2.30 20.43
N MET A 138 11.82 -1.81 19.20
CA MET A 138 11.10 -0.62 18.77
C MET A 138 10.12 -0.94 17.65
N TRP A 139 8.98 -0.26 17.67
CA TRP A 139 7.99 -0.34 16.61
C TRP A 139 8.31 0.69 15.53
N ASN A 140 8.80 0.22 14.39
CA ASN A 140 8.99 1.07 13.22
C ASN A 140 7.67 1.20 12.46
N LYS A 141 6.84 2.15 12.91
CA LYS A 141 5.57 2.52 12.26
C LYS A 141 5.78 3.27 10.95
N GLU A 142 7.00 3.71 10.67
CA GLU A 142 7.37 4.50 9.50
C GLU A 142 8.09 3.67 8.43
N ASN A 143 8.23 2.35 8.63
CA ASN A 143 8.83 1.46 7.64
C ASN A 143 7.91 1.32 6.42
N ILE A 144 8.16 2.16 5.42
CA ILE A 144 7.41 2.23 4.17
C ILE A 144 8.07 1.31 3.14
N LYS A 145 7.21 0.58 2.41
CA LYS A 145 7.55 -0.15 1.19
C LYS A 145 6.96 0.54 -0.02
N VAL A 146 7.72 0.58 -1.10
CA VAL A 146 7.31 1.06 -2.43
C VAL A 146 7.35 -0.08 -3.43
N CYS A 147 6.78 0.08 -4.62
CA CYS A 147 6.64 -1.02 -5.59
C CYS A 147 7.96 -1.71 -5.97
N GLY A 148 9.10 -1.00 -5.92
CA GLY A 148 10.42 -1.60 -6.11
C GLY A 148 10.92 -2.50 -4.97
N ASP A 149 10.25 -2.50 -3.81
CA ASP A 149 10.61 -3.33 -2.64
C ASP A 149 9.89 -4.70 -2.62
N VAL A 150 9.09 -5.01 -3.63
CA VAL A 150 8.35 -6.27 -3.72
C VAL A 150 9.30 -7.37 -4.19
N PHE A 151 9.90 -8.12 -3.25
CA PHE A 151 10.66 -9.35 -3.50
C PHE A 151 9.85 -10.59 -3.10
#